data_AF-A0A6A3AY38-F1
#
_entry.id   AF-A0A6A3AY38-F1
#
_cell.length_a   1.000
_cell.length_b   1.000
_cell.length_c   1.000
_cell.angle_alpha   90.00
_cell.angle_beta   90.00
_cell.angle_gamma   90.00
#
_symmetry.space_group_name_H-M   'P 1'
#
loop_
_entity.id
_entity.type
_entity.pdbx_description
1 polymer ?
#
loop_
_entity_poly.entity_id
_entity_poly.type
_entity_poly.pdbx_seq_one_letter_code
_entity_poly.pdbx_strand_id
1 'polypeptide(L)'
;MNVREIHSRKSQNYRTKVSDEFRKTKGLILVTSDVSARGVDYPDVTLVIQLGVPADRQQYIHRLGRTGRKGKEGKGILLLAPWEDFFLHSIKDLPMKKAVLPSVDPNTNRKVEGALSSVEKASKESAYLAWLGYYNSVKNVSKDKYRLVELAQEFSRSIGLYEIPSIPRRVVNKMGLANIPGLRAI
;
A
#
# COMPACT_ATOMS: atom_id res chain seq x y z
N MET A 1 -5.49 -20.13 -2.34
CA MET A 1 -6.02 -18.99 -1.53
C MET A 1 -6.93 -18.17 -2.42
N ASN A 2 -8.10 -17.77 -1.94
CA ASN A 2 -9.01 -16.92 -2.70
C ASN A 2 -8.68 -15.46 -2.43
N VAL A 3 -8.13 -14.77 -3.44
CA VAL A 3 -7.78 -13.35 -3.37
C VAL A 3 -8.70 -12.55 -4.31
N ARG A 4 -9.14 -11.38 -3.85
CA ARG A 4 -9.91 -10.42 -4.63
C ARG A 4 -9.34 -9.02 -4.47
N GLU A 5 -9.58 -8.17 -5.46
CA GLU A 5 -9.17 -6.77 -5.43
C GLU A 5 -10.37 -5.82 -5.51
N ILE A 6 -10.31 -4.68 -4.84
CA ILE A 6 -11.25 -3.56 -5.02
C ILE A 6 -10.46 -2.24 -5.03
N HIS A 7 -10.65 -1.43 -6.07
CA HIS A 7 -10.07 -0.08 -6.13
C HIS A 7 -10.95 0.84 -7.00
N SER A 8 -10.67 2.14 -7.00
CA SER A 8 -11.50 3.16 -7.67
C SER A 8 -11.60 2.98 -9.19
N ARG A 9 -10.58 2.38 -9.83
CA ARG A 9 -10.60 2.07 -11.27
C ARG A 9 -11.46 0.85 -11.66
N LYS A 10 -12.02 0.08 -10.70
CA LYS A 10 -12.99 -0.97 -11.01
C LYS A 10 -14.40 -0.39 -11.15
N SER A 11 -15.21 -0.95 -12.05
CA SER A 11 -16.61 -0.54 -12.22
C SER A 11 -17.43 -0.77 -10.96
N GLN A 12 -18.50 0.01 -10.77
CA GLN A 12 -19.37 -0.13 -9.60
C GLN A 12 -19.94 -1.56 -9.48
N ASN A 13 -20.39 -2.15 -10.60
CA ASN A 13 -20.92 -3.52 -10.62
C ASN A 13 -19.90 -4.56 -10.15
N TYR A 14 -18.63 -4.41 -10.57
CA TYR A 14 -17.55 -5.28 -10.10
C TYR A 14 -17.33 -5.11 -8.59
N ARG A 15 -17.26 -3.87 -8.08
CA ARG A 15 -17.08 -3.60 -6.65
C ARG A 15 -18.20 -4.17 -5.80
N THR A 16 -19.45 -4.08 -6.26
CA THR A 16 -20.62 -4.70 -5.60
C THR A 16 -20.48 -6.21 -5.55
N LYS A 17 -20.20 -6.86 -6.70
CA LYS A 17 -20.05 -8.31 -6.79
C LYS A 17 -18.96 -8.84 -5.85
N VAL A 18 -17.78 -8.23 -5.86
CA VAL A 18 -16.66 -8.65 -5.00
C VAL A 18 -16.96 -8.38 -3.52
N SER A 19 -17.63 -7.26 -3.21
CA SER A 19 -18.04 -6.98 -1.82
C SER A 19 -19.03 -8.02 -1.31
N ASP A 20 -20.00 -8.42 -2.13
CA ASP A 20 -20.96 -9.47 -1.76
C ASP A 20 -20.29 -10.83 -1.58
N GLU A 21 -19.33 -11.17 -2.45
CA GLU A 21 -18.53 -12.39 -2.34
C GLU A 21 -17.72 -12.41 -1.04
N PHE A 22 -17.05 -11.29 -0.70
CA PHE A 22 -16.25 -11.18 0.51
C PHE A 22 -17.10 -11.29 1.79
N ARG A 23 -18.34 -10.78 1.80
CA ARG A 23 -19.25 -10.93 2.95
C ARG A 23 -19.70 -12.38 3.18
N LYS A 24 -19.84 -13.15 2.10
CA LYS A 24 -20.43 -14.50 2.15
C LYS A 24 -19.39 -15.61 2.29
N THR A 25 -18.14 -15.34 1.90
CA THR A 25 -17.09 -16.37 1.78
C THR A 25 -16.12 -16.34 2.96
N LYS A 26 -15.94 -17.48 3.63
CA LYS A 26 -14.90 -17.64 4.66
C LYS A 26 -13.53 -17.87 4.00
N GLY A 27 -12.47 -17.32 4.61
CA GLY A 27 -11.09 -17.55 4.16
C GLY A 27 -10.69 -16.79 2.88
N LEU A 28 -11.40 -15.72 2.54
CA LEU A 28 -11.07 -14.85 1.40
C LEU A 28 -10.15 -13.71 1.85
N ILE A 29 -9.20 -13.33 1.00
CA ILE A 29 -8.32 -12.16 1.19
C ILE A 29 -8.77 -11.06 0.24
N LEU A 30 -9.14 -9.90 0.79
CA LEU A 30 -9.50 -8.73 0.01
C LEU A 30 -8.36 -7.71 0.05
N VAL A 31 -7.74 -7.46 -1.10
CA VAL A 31 -6.78 -6.38 -1.30
C VAL A 31 -7.57 -5.16 -1.79
N THR A 32 -7.51 -4.04 -1.08
CA THR A 32 -8.34 -2.88 -1.42
C THR A 32 -7.66 -1.56 -1.13
N SER A 33 -8.01 -0.53 -1.90
CA SER A 33 -7.70 0.85 -1.56
C SER A 33 -8.74 1.43 -0.59
N ASP A 34 -8.64 2.73 -0.29
CA ASP A 34 -9.54 3.40 0.66
C ASP A 34 -11.02 3.43 0.23
N VAL A 35 -11.35 2.95 -0.98
CA VAL A 35 -12.72 2.74 -1.45
C VAL A 35 -13.54 1.80 -0.54
N SER A 36 -12.88 0.87 0.17
CA SER A 36 -13.54 -0.04 1.10
C SER A 36 -13.48 0.43 2.57
N ALA A 37 -12.85 1.56 2.85
CA ALA A 37 -12.62 2.01 4.23
C ALA A 37 -13.87 2.60 4.90
N ARG A 38 -14.86 3.08 4.11
CA ARG A 38 -16.08 3.72 4.61
C ARG A 38 -17.32 3.12 3.98
N GLY A 39 -18.43 3.12 4.72
CA GLY A 39 -19.76 2.76 4.19
C GLY A 39 -19.98 1.29 3.81
N VAL A 40 -18.94 0.44 3.88
CA VAL A 40 -19.08 -0.99 3.57
C VAL A 40 -19.02 -1.83 4.85
N ASP A 41 -20.08 -2.61 5.10
CA ASP A 41 -20.09 -3.58 6.18
C ASP A 41 -19.54 -4.93 5.69
N TYR A 42 -18.43 -5.35 6.28
CA TYR A 42 -17.85 -6.67 6.10
C TYR A 42 -17.91 -7.37 7.46
N PRO A 43 -18.89 -8.29 7.66
CA PRO A 43 -18.94 -9.04 8.89
C PRO A 43 -17.69 -9.93 8.99
N ASP A 44 -17.26 -10.18 10.21
CA ASP A 44 -16.32 -11.27 10.53
C ASP A 44 -14.92 -11.15 9.91
N VAL A 45 -14.49 -9.93 9.57
CA VAL A 45 -13.10 -9.65 9.23
C VAL A 45 -12.24 -9.91 10.46
N THR A 46 -11.37 -10.92 10.38
CA THR A 46 -10.50 -11.34 11.49
C THR A 46 -9.20 -10.53 11.58
N LEU A 47 -8.73 -10.01 10.44
CA LEU A 47 -7.45 -9.32 10.33
C LEU A 47 -7.53 -8.19 9.31
N VAL A 48 -7.07 -7.01 9.71
CA VAL A 48 -6.82 -5.86 8.83
C VAL A 48 -5.32 -5.62 8.77
N ILE A 49 -4.73 -5.76 7.60
CA ILE A 49 -3.34 -5.39 7.33
C ILE A 49 -3.34 -4.09 6.54
N GLN A 50 -2.67 -3.06 7.05
CA GLN A 50 -2.46 -1.79 6.38
C GLN A 50 -1.00 -1.70 5.94
N LEU A 51 -0.77 -1.47 4.64
CA LEU A 51 0.56 -1.32 4.05
C LEU A 51 0.82 0.16 3.74
N GLY A 52 1.92 0.69 4.28
CA GLY A 52 2.32 2.08 4.11
C GLY A 52 1.51 3.06 4.96
N VAL A 53 1.96 4.31 4.96
CA VAL A 53 1.38 5.39 5.73
C VAL A 53 -0.04 5.71 5.26
N PRO A 54 -1.03 5.82 6.17
CA PRO A 54 -2.35 6.34 5.85
C PRO A 54 -2.31 7.85 5.57
N ALA A 55 -3.29 8.37 4.82
CA ALA A 55 -3.37 9.81 4.53
C ALA A 55 -3.47 10.66 5.81
N ASP A 56 -4.21 10.17 6.80
CA ASP A 56 -4.37 10.78 8.12
C ASP A 56 -4.81 9.75 9.17
N ARG A 57 -4.90 10.21 10.43
CA ARG A 57 -5.39 9.42 11.57
C ARG A 57 -6.80 8.87 11.35
N GLN A 58 -7.72 9.65 10.80
CA GLN A 58 -9.09 9.20 10.59
C GLN A 58 -9.11 8.04 9.59
N GLN A 59 -8.30 8.10 8.54
CA GLN A 59 -8.19 7.05 7.54
C GLN A 59 -7.66 5.75 8.16
N TYR A 60 -6.66 5.84 9.05
CA TYR A 60 -6.20 4.69 9.84
C TYR A 60 -7.34 4.06 10.66
N ILE A 61 -8.11 4.88 11.39
CA ILE A 61 -9.23 4.41 12.22
C ILE A 61 -10.33 3.76 11.35
N HIS A 62 -10.67 4.36 10.21
CA HIS A 62 -11.68 3.81 9.30
C HIS A 62 -11.29 2.45 8.71
N ARG A 63 -10.00 2.29 8.35
CA ARG A 63 -9.43 1.01 7.91
C ARG A 63 -9.47 -0.02 9.03
N LEU A 64 -8.99 0.33 10.23
CA LEU A 64 -8.98 -0.56 11.38
C LEU A 64 -10.40 -1.00 11.79
N GLY A 65 -11.37 -0.10 11.72
CA GLY A 65 -12.77 -0.37 12.03
C GLY A 65 -13.48 -1.37 11.11
N ARG A 66 -12.77 -1.99 10.14
CA ARG A 66 -13.30 -3.13 9.38
C ARG A 66 -13.29 -4.43 10.18
N THR A 67 -12.40 -4.56 11.18
CA THR A 67 -12.35 -5.72 12.10
C THR A 67 -12.92 -5.36 13.48
N GLY A 68 -13.05 -6.34 14.38
CA GLY A 68 -13.46 -6.10 15.76
C GLY A 68 -14.91 -5.63 15.94
N ARG A 69 -15.79 -5.93 14.98
CA ARG A 69 -17.18 -5.44 14.96
C ARG A 69 -18.14 -6.36 15.72
N LYS A 70 -19.22 -5.79 16.26
CA LYS A 70 -20.30 -6.52 16.96
C LYS A 70 -19.79 -7.41 18.11
N GLY A 71 -18.81 -6.91 18.87
CA GLY A 71 -18.23 -7.63 20.02
C GLY A 71 -17.30 -8.79 19.65
N LYS A 72 -17.02 -9.00 18.35
CA LYS A 72 -16.05 -10.02 17.91
C LYS A 72 -14.63 -9.52 18.08
N GLU A 73 -13.70 -10.44 18.31
CA GLU A 73 -12.28 -10.14 18.28
C GLU A 73 -11.80 -9.80 16.87
N GLY A 74 -10.74 -9.01 16.80
CA GLY A 74 -10.17 -8.53 15.55
C GLY A 74 -8.74 -8.07 15.72
N LYS A 75 -7.91 -8.29 14.71
CA LYS A 75 -6.49 -7.87 14.75
C LYS A 75 -6.22 -6.82 13.68
N GLY A 76 -5.56 -5.74 14.08
CA GLY A 76 -4.99 -4.75 13.17
C GLY A 76 -3.47 -4.88 13.12
N ILE A 77 -2.90 -4.87 11.91
CA ILE A 77 -1.46 -4.76 11.69
C ILE A 77 -1.21 -3.55 10.78
N LEU A 78 -0.37 -2.63 11.24
CA LEU A 78 0.12 -1.51 10.44
C LEU A 78 1.58 -1.78 10.10
N LEU A 79 1.89 -1.92 8.82
CA LEU A 79 3.24 -2.12 8.30
C LEU A 79 3.73 -0.80 7.72
N LEU A 80 4.74 -0.23 8.39
CA LEU A 80 5.41 1.00 7.99
C LEU A 80 6.87 0.72 7.67
N ALA A 81 7.39 1.35 6.63
CA ALA A 81 8.82 1.47 6.41
C ALA A 81 9.43 2.41 7.47
N PRO A 82 10.75 2.31 7.75
CA PRO A 82 11.38 3.11 8.79
C PRO A 82 11.18 4.63 8.65
N TRP A 83 11.14 5.13 7.41
CA TRP A 83 10.94 6.56 7.10
C TRP A 83 9.48 7.02 7.16
N GLU A 84 8.54 6.12 7.45
CA GLU A 84 7.12 6.43 7.67
C GLU A 84 6.76 6.54 9.16
N ASP A 85 7.73 6.36 10.05
CA ASP A 85 7.54 6.34 11.50
C ASP A 85 6.94 7.64 12.07
N PHE A 86 7.12 8.77 11.38
CA PHE A 86 6.51 10.05 11.72
C PHE A 86 4.99 9.92 11.93
N PHE A 87 4.32 9.00 11.22
CA PHE A 87 2.88 8.77 11.37
C PHE A 87 2.48 8.27 12.76
N LEU A 88 3.37 7.56 13.45
CA LEU A 88 3.10 7.03 14.79
C LEU A 88 2.78 8.15 15.80
N HIS A 89 3.33 9.35 15.61
CA HIS A 89 2.99 10.52 16.43
C HIS A 89 1.50 10.87 16.37
N SER A 90 0.84 10.61 15.24
CA SER A 90 -0.59 10.90 15.04
C SER A 90 -1.53 9.90 15.72
N ILE A 91 -1.00 8.74 16.15
CA ILE A 91 -1.74 7.63 16.75
C ILE A 91 -1.12 7.15 18.07
N LYS A 92 -0.30 8.00 18.72
CA LYS A 92 0.45 7.68 19.94
C LYS A 92 -0.42 7.32 21.15
N ASP A 93 -1.65 7.79 21.17
CA ASP A 93 -2.66 7.55 22.21
C ASP A 93 -3.38 6.21 22.02
N LEU A 94 -3.22 5.56 20.88
CA LEU A 94 -3.81 4.25 20.63
C LEU A 94 -2.93 3.15 21.25
N PRO A 95 -3.53 2.10 21.84
CA PRO A 95 -2.80 1.03 22.51
C PRO A 95 -2.15 0.08 21.49
N MET A 96 -1.08 0.54 20.84
CA MET A 96 -0.32 -0.23 19.86
C MET A 96 0.90 -0.89 20.51
N LYS A 97 1.16 -2.13 20.11
CA LYS A 97 2.39 -2.85 20.46
C LYS A 97 3.26 -2.96 19.22
N LYS A 98 4.50 -2.45 19.30
CA LYS A 98 5.51 -2.67 18.26
C LYS A 98 5.79 -4.17 18.17
N ALA A 99 5.57 -4.76 17.01
CA ALA A 99 5.85 -6.17 16.77
C ALA A 99 7.34 -6.37 16.46
N VAL A 100 7.89 -7.51 16.89
CA VAL A 100 9.19 -7.98 16.41
C VAL A 100 9.02 -8.45 14.97
N LEU A 101 9.91 -8.03 14.07
CA LEU A 101 9.88 -8.50 12.70
C LEU A 101 10.14 -10.01 12.67
N PRO A 102 9.29 -10.80 11.99
CA PRO A 102 9.52 -12.23 11.89
C PRO A 102 10.78 -12.48 11.04
N SER A 103 11.57 -13.49 11.43
CA SER A 103 12.59 -14.03 10.54
C SER A 103 11.90 -14.64 9.32
N VAL A 104 12.22 -14.16 8.13
CA VAL A 104 11.71 -14.73 6.89
C VAL A 104 12.66 -15.82 6.44
N ASP A 105 12.16 -17.05 6.25
CA ASP A 105 12.99 -18.14 5.78
C ASP A 105 13.43 -17.91 4.33
N PRO A 106 14.64 -18.35 3.94
CA PRO A 106 15.16 -18.13 2.58
C PRO A 106 14.28 -18.69 1.47
N ASN A 107 13.48 -19.73 1.74
CA ASN A 107 12.59 -20.32 0.76
C ASN A 107 11.35 -19.43 0.51
N THR A 108 10.83 -18.76 1.54
CA THR A 108 9.80 -17.72 1.37
C THR A 108 10.32 -16.57 0.51
N ASN A 109 11.55 -16.10 0.74
CA ASN A 109 12.15 -15.05 -0.10
C ASN A 109 12.23 -15.49 -1.57
N ARG A 110 12.72 -16.70 -1.85
CA ARG A 110 12.77 -17.25 -3.21
C ARG A 110 11.40 -17.37 -3.86
N LYS A 111 10.37 -17.75 -3.10
CA LYS A 111 8.98 -17.82 -3.61
C LYS A 111 8.46 -16.43 -3.98
N VAL A 112 8.73 -15.43 -3.15
CA VAL A 112 8.34 -14.03 -3.42
C VAL A 112 9.08 -13.49 -4.64
N GLU A 113 10.40 -13.71 -4.74
CA GLU A 113 11.20 -13.33 -5.90
C GLU A 113 10.70 -14.01 -7.19
N GLY A 114 10.40 -15.31 -7.12
CA GLY A 114 9.81 -16.06 -8.21
C GLY A 114 8.45 -15.50 -8.65
N ALA A 115 7.57 -15.21 -7.69
CA ALA A 115 6.27 -14.60 -8.00
C ALA A 115 6.43 -13.19 -8.62
N LEU A 116 7.33 -12.36 -8.08
CA LEU A 116 7.64 -11.04 -8.63
C LEU A 116 8.21 -11.14 -10.05
N SER A 117 8.98 -12.18 -10.37
CA SER A 117 9.51 -12.39 -11.72
C SER A 117 8.42 -12.64 -12.77
N SER A 118 7.30 -13.27 -12.37
CA SER A 118 6.15 -13.49 -13.25
C SER A 118 5.26 -12.26 -13.48
N VAL A 119 5.47 -11.18 -12.72
CA VAL A 119 4.69 -9.94 -12.89
C VAL A 119 5.22 -9.17 -14.09
N GLU A 120 4.31 -8.80 -15.00
CA GLU A 120 4.63 -8.01 -16.18
C GLU A 120 5.35 -6.69 -15.84
N LYS A 121 6.36 -6.34 -16.66
CA LYS A 121 7.13 -5.11 -16.51
C LYS A 121 6.24 -3.87 -16.42
N ALA A 122 5.25 -3.75 -17.31
CA ALA A 122 4.32 -2.61 -17.35
C ALA A 122 3.53 -2.43 -16.04
N SER A 123 3.19 -3.53 -15.37
CA SER A 123 2.51 -3.50 -14.07
C SER A 123 3.44 -2.97 -12.97
N LYS A 124 4.72 -3.36 -13.00
CA LYS A 124 5.73 -2.84 -12.07
C LYS A 124 6.03 -1.36 -12.31
N GLU A 125 6.12 -0.92 -13.56
CA GLU A 125 6.32 0.49 -13.92
C GLU A 125 5.13 1.35 -13.46
N SER A 126 3.91 0.83 -13.62
CA SER A 126 2.69 1.47 -13.11
C SER A 126 2.70 1.56 -11.59
N ALA A 127 3.15 0.50 -10.89
CA ALA A 127 3.28 0.49 -9.44
C ALA A 127 4.33 1.51 -8.95
N TYR A 128 5.48 1.60 -9.63
CA TYR A 128 6.52 2.60 -9.36
C TYR A 128 5.99 4.03 -9.49
N LEU A 129 5.28 4.35 -10.59
CA LEU A 129 4.72 5.68 -10.79
C LEU A 129 3.63 6.01 -9.77
N ALA A 130 2.79 5.04 -9.41
CA ALA A 130 1.76 5.21 -8.38
C ALA A 130 2.39 5.44 -6.99
N TRP A 131 3.43 4.69 -6.65
CA TRP A 131 4.19 4.84 -5.41
C TRP A 131 4.82 6.24 -5.33
N LEU A 132 5.54 6.67 -6.38
CA LEU A 132 6.19 7.98 -6.42
C LEU A 132 5.15 9.10 -6.31
N GLY A 133 4.05 9.01 -7.04
CA GLY A 133 2.96 9.98 -6.98
C GLY A 133 2.33 10.06 -5.59
N TYR A 134 2.10 8.92 -4.94
CA TYR A 134 1.55 8.87 -3.59
C TYR A 134 2.46 9.55 -2.58
N TYR A 135 3.73 9.14 -2.48
CA TYR A 135 4.65 9.72 -1.50
C TYR A 135 5.06 11.16 -1.82
N ASN A 136 5.00 11.58 -3.08
CA ASN A 136 5.13 13.00 -3.41
C ASN A 136 3.96 13.85 -2.87
N SER A 137 2.79 13.25 -2.65
CA SER A 137 1.65 13.93 -2.01
C SER A 137 1.73 13.96 -0.49
N VAL A 138 2.53 13.08 0.13
CA VAL A 138 2.71 13.01 1.59
C VAL A 138 3.71 14.07 2.04
N LYS A 139 3.23 15.15 2.67
CA LYS A 139 4.03 16.33 3.04
C LYS A 139 5.32 16.00 3.80
N ASN A 140 5.30 15.06 4.73
CA ASN A 140 6.47 14.72 5.53
C ASN A 140 7.59 14.09 4.69
N VAL A 141 7.22 13.34 3.65
CA VAL A 141 8.16 12.65 2.76
C VAL A 141 8.57 13.57 1.61
N SER A 142 7.63 14.34 1.07
CA SER A 142 7.83 15.16 -0.11
C SER A 142 8.54 16.49 0.14
N LYS A 143 8.88 16.81 1.40
CA LYS A 143 9.75 17.93 1.78
C LYS A 143 11.16 17.77 1.23
N ASP A 144 11.70 16.55 1.28
CA ASP A 144 13.00 16.22 0.71
C ASP A 144 12.79 15.47 -0.61
N LYS A 145 12.86 16.21 -1.73
CA LYS A 145 12.67 15.63 -3.06
C LYS A 145 13.80 14.68 -3.45
N TYR A 146 15.02 14.91 -2.98
CA TYR A 146 16.16 14.04 -3.27
C TYR A 146 15.97 12.70 -2.59
N ARG A 147 15.64 12.72 -1.28
CA ARG A 147 15.34 11.48 -0.54
C ARG A 147 14.11 10.76 -1.09
N LEU A 148 13.07 11.47 -1.50
CA LEU A 148 11.91 10.86 -2.16
C LEU A 148 12.29 10.08 -3.43
N VAL A 149 13.14 10.66 -4.29
CA VAL A 149 13.61 10.00 -5.52
C VAL A 149 14.53 8.82 -5.21
N GLU A 150 15.38 8.93 -4.20
CA GLU A 150 16.21 7.81 -3.73
C GLU A 150 15.35 6.64 -3.23
N LEU A 151 14.35 6.91 -2.38
CA LEU A 151 13.39 5.91 -1.90
C LEU A 151 12.60 5.29 -3.06
N ALA A 152 12.26 6.06 -4.09
CA ALA A 152 11.61 5.53 -5.29
C ALA A 152 12.52 4.53 -6.02
N GLN A 153 13.83 4.80 -6.11
CA GLN A 153 14.78 3.87 -6.70
C GLN A 153 14.93 2.60 -5.85
N GLU A 154 14.99 2.72 -4.52
CA GLU A 154 14.95 1.57 -3.61
C GLU A 154 13.69 0.73 -3.84
N PHE A 155 12.52 1.37 -3.94
CA PHE A 155 11.25 0.70 -4.25
C PHE A 155 11.29 -0.01 -5.61
N SER A 156 11.79 0.65 -6.66
CA SER A 156 11.98 0.05 -7.99
C SER A 156 12.77 -1.25 -7.93
N ARG A 157 13.91 -1.25 -7.23
CA ARG A 157 14.74 -2.45 -7.05
C ARG A 157 14.00 -3.54 -6.28
N SER A 158 13.26 -3.16 -5.23
CA SER A 158 12.50 -4.11 -4.39
C SER A 158 11.42 -4.90 -5.15
N ILE A 159 10.86 -4.33 -6.23
CA ILE A 159 9.87 -5.00 -7.09
C ILE A 159 10.50 -5.66 -8.33
N GLY A 160 11.83 -5.73 -8.39
CA GLY A 160 12.59 -6.34 -9.48
C GLY A 160 12.71 -5.47 -10.74
N LEU A 161 12.58 -4.14 -10.61
CA LEU A 161 12.91 -3.18 -11.65
C LEU A 161 14.28 -2.55 -11.37
N TYR A 162 15.33 -3.20 -11.90
CA TYR A 162 16.71 -2.73 -11.76
C TYR A 162 17.02 -1.52 -12.65
N GLU A 163 16.34 -1.42 -13.79
CA GLU A 163 16.31 -0.21 -14.59
C GLU A 163 15.20 0.71 -14.11
N ILE A 164 15.54 1.98 -13.87
CA ILE A 164 14.58 2.99 -13.44
C ILE A 164 13.56 3.22 -14.56
N PRO A 165 12.24 3.08 -14.30
CA PRO A 165 11.20 3.33 -15.28
C PRO A 165 11.28 4.73 -15.86
N SER A 166 11.01 4.85 -17.16
CA SER A 166 10.89 6.15 -17.81
C SER A 166 9.58 6.82 -17.43
N ILE A 167 9.66 8.12 -17.13
CA ILE A 167 8.51 8.95 -16.78
C ILE A 167 8.39 10.07 -17.81
N PRO A 168 7.20 10.35 -18.38
CA PRO A 168 7.03 11.49 -19.27
C PRO A 168 7.43 12.81 -18.59
N ARG A 169 8.24 13.65 -19.26
CA ARG A 169 8.70 14.95 -18.74
C ARG A 169 7.56 15.82 -18.18
N ARG A 170 6.40 15.80 -18.84
CA ARG A 170 5.20 16.52 -18.37
C ARG A 170 4.76 16.08 -16.96
N VAL A 171 4.86 14.80 -16.64
CA VAL A 171 4.50 14.24 -15.33
C VAL A 171 5.54 14.61 -14.29
N VAL A 172 6.83 14.48 -14.62
CA VAL A 172 7.95 14.89 -13.74
C VAL A 172 7.84 16.38 -13.38
N ASN A 173 7.54 17.23 -14.35
CA ASN A 173 7.34 18.67 -14.15
C ASN A 173 6.15 18.94 -13.23
N LYS A 174 5.01 18.28 -13.45
CA LYS A 174 3.83 18.40 -12.57
C LYS A 174 4.11 17.95 -11.13
N MET A 175 5.01 16.98 -10.96
CA MET A 175 5.43 16.50 -9.64
C MET A 175 6.45 17.43 -8.96
N GLY A 176 6.98 18.44 -9.65
CA GLY A 176 8.04 19.31 -9.14
C GLY A 176 9.38 18.60 -9.00
N LEU A 177 9.63 17.57 -9.82
CA LEU A 177 10.83 16.71 -9.76
C LEU A 177 11.79 16.92 -10.93
N ALA A 178 11.57 17.95 -11.76
CA ALA A 178 12.27 18.16 -13.03
C ALA A 178 13.81 18.25 -12.89
N ASN A 179 14.27 18.87 -11.81
CA ASN A 179 15.70 19.13 -11.56
C ASN A 179 16.31 18.12 -10.56
N ILE A 180 15.59 17.06 -10.21
CA ILE A 180 16.05 16.08 -9.23
C ILE A 180 16.71 14.91 -9.98
N PRO A 181 18.00 14.62 -9.74
CA PRO A 181 18.68 13.50 -10.38
C PRO A 181 18.12 12.16 -9.91
N GLY A 182 18.33 11.10 -10.69
CA GLY A 182 17.88 9.75 -10.34
C GLY A 182 16.49 9.37 -10.86
N LEU A 183 15.86 10.23 -11.67
CA LEU A 183 14.69 9.89 -12.48
C LEU A 183 15.07 9.83 -13.96
N ARG A 184 14.42 8.93 -14.71
CA ARG A 184 14.56 8.85 -16.17
C ARG A 184 13.40 9.59 -16.84
N ALA A 185 13.59 10.88 -17.12
CA ALA A 185 12.57 11.69 -17.79
C ALA A 185 12.68 11.58 -19.32
N ILE A 186 11.60 11.17 -19.99
CA ILE A 186 11.51 11.09 -21.46
C ILE A 186 10.52 12.09 -22.05
#